data_AF-A0A8C5SMQ2-F1
#
_entry.id   AF-A0A8C5SMQ2-F1
#
_cell.length_a   1.000
_cell.length_b   1.000
_cell.length_c   1.000
_cell.angle_alpha   90.00
_cell.angle_beta   90.00
_cell.angle_gamma   90.00
#
_symmetry.space_group_name_H-M   'P 1'
#
loop_
_entity.id
_entity.type
_entity.pdbx_description
1 polymer ?
#
loop_
_entity_poly.entity_id
_entity_poly.type
_entity_poly.pdbx_seq_one_letter_code
_entity_poly.pdbx_strand_id
1 'polypeptide(L)'
;MCSLFNKPELATFNTAFGKFGLFTCFDILFHDPAVSLITQLSVDTILFPTAWMNVLPHLTAIEFHSAWAMGMRANVLAANTHNPIFNMTGSGIYTPSRSEAYHYDAESMNGHLLVAEIYSHPSHFPTPLPTVNWSLYATTVEGFHEDPTFSGFIFHDDFTLCTLGKEADNLTVCQKSLCCHLSYRMMKQEGELYVLGAFDGLHEVEGQYYLQICTLLKCGSMDLQSCGQTTKTAKSSFDFYSLSGTFGTNYVFPEVLFSGIRLAPGLFQLFCSLNLKVPDLMFYIHFKNLKILYEYQRWCSSGSDQFCRTGRGNFE
;
A
#
# COMPACT_ATOMS: atom_id res chain seq x y z
N MET A 1 -2.38 -9.06 40.04
CA MET A 1 -2.91 -8.32 38.88
C MET A 1 -2.23 -8.92 37.65
N CYS A 2 -2.84 -9.94 37.03
CA CYS A 2 -2.23 -10.66 35.91
C CYS A 2 -2.48 -9.89 34.62
N SER A 3 -1.44 -9.28 34.06
CA SER A 3 -1.43 -8.82 32.67
C SER A 3 -1.25 -10.03 31.75
N LEU A 4 -2.36 -10.67 31.37
CA LEU A 4 -2.38 -11.57 30.21
C LEU A 4 -2.28 -10.70 28.95
N PHE A 5 -1.06 -10.31 28.59
CA PHE A 5 -0.77 -10.05 27.19
C PHE A 5 -0.76 -11.41 26.50
N ASN A 6 -1.90 -11.82 25.94
CA ASN A 6 -1.94 -12.98 25.07
C ASN A 6 -0.98 -12.71 23.91
N LYS A 7 -0.03 -13.62 23.70
CA LYS A 7 0.84 -13.57 22.54
C LYS A 7 -0.04 -13.62 21.28
N PRO A 8 0.31 -12.88 20.21
CA PRO A 8 -0.38 -12.99 18.94
C PRO A 8 -0.47 -14.45 18.48
N GLU A 9 -1.66 -14.87 18.05
CA GLU A 9 -1.87 -16.23 17.57
C GLU A 9 -1.46 -16.33 16.10
N LEU A 10 -0.52 -17.24 15.80
CA LEU A 10 -0.09 -17.53 14.43
C LEU A 10 -0.87 -18.74 13.89
N ALA A 11 -2.12 -18.51 13.49
CA ALA A 11 -2.99 -19.57 12.99
C ALA A 11 -2.58 -20.05 11.59
N THR A 12 -2.29 -21.35 11.46
CA THR A 12 -1.95 -21.99 10.17
C THR A 12 -2.54 -23.38 10.03
N PHE A 13 -2.72 -23.84 8.79
CA PHE A 13 -3.06 -25.22 8.48
C PHE A 13 -2.45 -25.64 7.13
N ASN A 14 -2.23 -26.94 6.94
CA ASN A 14 -1.67 -27.48 5.70
C ASN A 14 -2.76 -28.13 4.86
N THR A 15 -2.65 -28.02 3.54
CA THR A 15 -3.48 -28.75 2.59
C THR A 15 -2.60 -29.42 1.53
N ALA A 16 -3.21 -30.22 0.64
CA ALA A 16 -2.52 -30.77 -0.53
C ALA A 16 -2.11 -29.70 -1.57
N PHE A 17 -2.54 -28.45 -1.40
CA PHE A 17 -2.34 -27.36 -2.35
C PHE A 17 -1.77 -26.11 -1.66
N GLY A 18 -0.99 -26.29 -0.60
CA GLY A 18 -0.24 -25.21 0.05
C GLY A 18 -0.44 -25.15 1.56
N LYS A 19 0.40 -24.34 2.21
CA LYS A 19 0.24 -23.96 3.60
C LYS A 19 -0.52 -22.64 3.70
N PHE A 20 -1.55 -22.63 4.54
CA PHE A 20 -2.43 -21.48 4.73
C PHE A 20 -2.18 -20.81 6.07
N GLY A 21 -2.26 -19.48 6.07
CA GLY A 21 -2.33 -18.63 7.25
C GLY A 21 -3.63 -17.84 7.27
N LEU A 22 -4.03 -17.36 8.43
CA LEU A 22 -5.26 -16.60 8.62
C LEU A 22 -4.98 -15.37 9.49
N PHE A 23 -5.47 -14.22 9.04
CA PHE A 23 -5.61 -13.01 9.85
C PHE A 23 -6.79 -12.19 9.34
N THR A 24 -7.25 -11.21 10.12
CA THR A 24 -8.54 -10.55 9.86
C THR A 24 -8.38 -9.04 9.74
N CYS A 25 -8.94 -8.46 8.67
CA CYS A 25 -9.10 -7.02 8.47
C CYS A 25 -7.85 -6.19 8.86
N PHE A 26 -7.92 -5.43 9.95
CA PHE A 26 -6.89 -4.49 10.38
C PHE A 26 -5.52 -5.13 10.69
N ASP A 27 -5.48 -6.45 10.96
CA ASP A 27 -4.24 -7.20 11.19
C ASP A 27 -3.21 -7.04 10.06
N ILE A 28 -3.67 -6.82 8.82
CA ILE A 28 -2.82 -6.63 7.63
C ILE A 28 -1.86 -5.44 7.77
N LEU A 29 -2.21 -4.46 8.62
CA LEU A 29 -1.42 -3.28 8.91
C LEU A 29 -0.42 -3.50 10.06
N PHE A 30 -0.16 -4.72 10.54
CA PHE A 30 0.72 -4.95 11.70
C PHE A 30 1.72 -6.09 11.48
N HIS A 31 2.70 -6.22 12.38
CA HIS A 31 3.68 -7.33 12.34
C HIS A 31 3.00 -8.67 12.51
N ASP A 32 2.26 -8.74 13.61
CA ASP A 32 1.76 -9.96 14.15
C ASP A 32 0.25 -9.89 14.07
N PRO A 33 -0.38 -10.92 13.47
CA PRO A 33 0.24 -12.13 12.92
C PRO A 33 0.76 -11.98 11.47
N ALA A 34 0.40 -10.92 10.74
CA ALA A 34 0.45 -10.88 9.27
C ALA A 34 1.84 -11.14 8.65
N VAL A 35 2.87 -10.43 9.12
CA VAL A 35 4.25 -10.59 8.64
C VAL A 35 4.93 -11.83 9.21
N SER A 36 4.65 -12.18 10.47
CA SER A 36 5.18 -13.40 11.09
C SER A 36 4.72 -14.68 10.38
N LEU A 37 3.47 -14.73 9.92
CA LEU A 37 2.94 -15.88 9.15
C LEU A 37 3.77 -16.16 7.89
N ILE A 38 4.20 -15.12 7.19
CA ILE A 38 5.02 -15.27 5.98
C ILE A 38 6.49 -15.54 6.34
N THR A 39 7.09 -14.67 7.16
CA THR A 39 8.54 -14.65 7.39
C THR A 39 9.04 -15.77 8.30
N GLN A 40 8.23 -16.20 9.28
CA GLN A 40 8.63 -17.23 10.25
C GLN A 40 8.01 -18.59 9.94
N LEU A 41 6.81 -18.61 9.39
CA LEU A 41 6.08 -19.86 9.15
C LEU A 41 6.01 -20.26 7.67
N SER A 42 6.53 -19.44 6.74
CA SER A 42 6.59 -19.75 5.30
C SER A 42 5.22 -20.17 4.73
N VAL A 43 4.17 -19.43 5.11
CA VAL A 43 2.82 -19.61 4.56
C VAL A 43 2.81 -19.26 3.07
N ASP A 44 2.17 -20.11 2.26
CA ASP A 44 2.01 -19.88 0.81
C ASP A 44 0.84 -18.94 0.51
N THR A 45 -0.27 -19.10 1.24
CA THR A 45 -1.54 -18.39 0.98
C THR A 45 -2.16 -17.88 2.27
N ILE A 46 -2.57 -16.62 2.27
CA ILE A 46 -3.34 -15.99 3.35
C ILE A 46 -4.83 -16.05 3.02
N LEU A 47 -5.62 -16.56 3.96
CA LEU A 47 -7.06 -16.32 4.02
C LEU A 47 -7.29 -14.99 4.75
N PHE A 48 -8.01 -14.07 4.11
CA PHE A 48 -8.19 -12.72 4.64
C PHE A 48 -9.67 -12.31 4.63
N PRO A 49 -10.47 -12.75 5.62
CA PRO A 49 -11.77 -12.18 5.88
C PRO A 49 -11.63 -10.72 6.34
N THR A 50 -12.46 -9.84 5.80
CA THR A 50 -12.37 -8.42 6.12
C THR A 50 -13.73 -7.71 6.04
N ALA A 51 -13.85 -6.60 6.77
CA ALA A 51 -14.95 -5.64 6.69
C ALA A 51 -14.31 -4.26 6.53
N TRP A 52 -13.62 -4.09 5.41
CA TRP A 52 -12.73 -2.97 5.15
C TRP A 52 -13.50 -1.77 4.63
N MET A 53 -13.40 -0.65 5.32
CA MET A 53 -13.91 0.65 4.86
C MET A 53 -12.84 1.28 3.96
N ASN A 54 -13.18 1.50 2.69
CA ASN A 54 -12.22 2.07 1.75
C ASN A 54 -11.88 3.52 2.15
N VAL A 55 -10.59 3.83 2.18
CA VAL A 55 -10.10 5.21 2.38
C VAL A 55 -9.09 5.51 1.28
N LEU A 56 -9.50 6.33 0.31
CA LEU A 56 -8.57 6.88 -0.64
C LEU A 56 -7.71 7.94 0.07
N PRO A 57 -6.43 8.09 -0.28
CA PRO A 57 -5.81 7.50 -1.48
C PRO A 57 -5.09 6.14 -1.34
N HIS A 58 -4.72 5.67 -0.15
CA HIS A 58 -3.78 4.52 0.00
C HIS A 58 -4.37 3.30 0.72
N LEU A 59 -5.67 3.32 1.01
CA LEU A 59 -6.33 2.31 1.83
C LEU A 59 -7.65 1.87 1.20
N THR A 60 -7.68 1.80 -0.14
CA THR A 60 -8.73 1.06 -0.84
C THR A 60 -8.42 -0.43 -0.74
N ALA A 61 -9.43 -1.25 -0.41
CA ALA A 61 -9.27 -2.68 -0.19
C ALA A 61 -8.55 -3.40 -1.34
N ILE A 62 -9.03 -3.24 -2.59
CA ILE A 62 -8.40 -3.92 -3.73
C ILE A 62 -6.95 -3.44 -3.97
N GLU A 63 -6.68 -2.18 -3.66
CA GLU A 63 -5.37 -1.55 -3.84
C GLU A 63 -4.37 -2.09 -2.82
N PHE A 64 -4.65 -1.86 -1.54
CA PHE A 64 -3.73 -2.19 -0.46
C PHE A 64 -3.56 -3.70 -0.30
N HIS A 65 -4.64 -4.49 -0.39
CA HIS A 65 -4.55 -5.95 -0.21
C HIS A 65 -3.75 -6.62 -1.34
N SER A 66 -3.88 -6.13 -2.58
CA SER A 66 -3.11 -6.66 -3.71
C SER A 66 -1.64 -6.25 -3.64
N ALA A 67 -1.37 -5.01 -3.22
CA ALA A 67 -0.02 -4.52 -2.97
C ALA A 67 0.68 -5.30 -1.84
N TRP A 68 -0.05 -5.63 -0.78
CA TRP A 68 0.47 -6.46 0.32
C TRP A 68 0.86 -7.86 -0.18
N ALA A 69 0.00 -8.50 -0.98
CA ALA A 69 0.30 -9.81 -1.59
C ALA A 69 1.57 -9.77 -2.44
N MET A 70 1.73 -8.71 -3.24
CA MET A 70 2.92 -8.49 -4.07
C MET A 70 4.19 -8.24 -3.22
N GLY A 71 4.11 -7.35 -2.23
CA GLY A 71 5.25 -7.00 -1.37
C GLY A 71 5.71 -8.16 -0.49
N MET A 72 4.76 -8.91 0.07
CA MET A 72 5.04 -10.08 0.91
C MET A 72 5.31 -11.36 0.14
N ARG A 73 5.07 -11.37 -1.17
CA ARG A 73 5.25 -12.53 -2.07
C ARG A 73 4.46 -13.76 -1.64
N ALA A 74 3.23 -13.53 -1.20
CA ALA A 74 2.28 -14.58 -0.84
C ALA A 74 0.98 -14.43 -1.64
N ASN A 75 0.24 -15.54 -1.80
CA ASN A 75 -1.12 -15.43 -2.29
C ASN A 75 -2.02 -14.85 -1.18
N VAL A 76 -3.01 -14.03 -1.53
CA VAL A 76 -4.00 -13.49 -0.60
C VAL A 76 -5.40 -13.66 -1.17
N LEU A 77 -6.26 -14.32 -0.39
CA LEU A 77 -7.69 -14.48 -0.68
C LEU A 77 -8.48 -13.51 0.20
N ALA A 78 -8.79 -12.34 -0.34
CA ALA A 78 -9.48 -11.27 0.36
C ALA A 78 -10.99 -11.35 0.15
N ALA A 79 -11.73 -11.62 1.24
CA ALA A 79 -13.19 -11.67 1.25
C ALA A 79 -13.73 -10.52 2.09
N ASN A 80 -14.17 -9.46 1.42
CA ASN A 80 -14.71 -8.26 2.06
C ASN A 80 -16.23 -8.32 2.20
N THR A 81 -16.75 -7.60 3.20
CA THR A 81 -18.17 -7.28 3.31
C THR A 81 -18.58 -6.36 2.15
N HIS A 82 -19.79 -6.57 1.63
CA HIS A 82 -20.40 -5.65 0.65
C HIS A 82 -21.46 -4.78 1.32
N ASN A 83 -21.04 -3.58 1.72
CA ASN A 83 -21.89 -2.55 2.29
C ASN A 83 -21.45 -1.16 1.79
N PRO A 84 -21.96 -0.72 0.62
CA PRO A 84 -21.61 0.57 0.02
C PRO A 84 -21.87 1.78 0.93
N ILE A 85 -22.82 1.70 1.86
CA ILE A 85 -23.15 2.78 2.81
C ILE A 85 -21.94 3.12 3.70
N PHE A 86 -21.16 2.11 4.10
CA PHE A 86 -19.93 2.27 4.88
C PHE A 86 -18.67 2.22 4.01
N ASN A 87 -18.81 2.42 2.70
CA ASN A 87 -17.71 2.31 1.75
C ASN A 87 -17.00 0.94 1.79
N MET A 88 -17.73 -0.13 2.15
CA MET A 88 -17.22 -1.49 2.23
C MET A 88 -17.53 -2.23 0.93
N THR A 89 -16.50 -2.38 0.10
CA THR A 89 -16.49 -3.18 -1.13
C THR A 89 -15.03 -3.40 -1.50
N GLY A 90 -14.72 -4.40 -2.33
CA GLY A 90 -13.33 -4.72 -2.67
C GLY A 90 -12.90 -6.08 -2.15
N SER A 91 -13.18 -7.12 -2.92
CA SER A 91 -12.73 -8.49 -2.69
C SER A 91 -11.82 -8.94 -3.83
N GLY A 92 -10.96 -9.93 -3.61
CA GLY A 92 -10.08 -10.40 -4.67
C GLY A 92 -9.19 -11.59 -4.32
N ILE A 93 -8.56 -12.12 -5.36
CA ILE A 93 -7.59 -13.21 -5.36
C ILE A 93 -6.30 -12.62 -5.94
N TYR A 94 -5.31 -12.43 -5.07
CA TYR A 94 -4.06 -11.75 -5.41
C TYR A 94 -2.90 -12.74 -5.32
N THR A 95 -2.03 -12.71 -6.33
CA THR A 95 -0.78 -13.49 -6.37
C THR A 95 0.42 -12.54 -6.28
N PRO A 96 1.64 -13.03 -6.00
CA PRO A 96 2.83 -12.17 -5.93
C PRO A 96 3.13 -11.36 -7.19
N SER A 97 2.62 -11.78 -8.34
CA SER A 97 2.87 -11.13 -9.63
C SER A 97 1.73 -10.24 -10.12
N ARG A 98 0.48 -10.52 -9.74
CA ARG A 98 -0.70 -9.80 -10.25
C ARG A 98 -1.97 -10.10 -9.44
N SER A 99 -3.01 -9.31 -9.66
CA SER A 99 -4.37 -9.68 -9.28
C SER A 99 -4.95 -10.65 -10.32
N GLU A 100 -5.41 -11.83 -9.90
CA GLU A 100 -6.05 -12.81 -10.82
C GLU A 100 -7.54 -12.52 -10.99
N ALA A 101 -8.21 -12.14 -9.90
CA ALA A 101 -9.60 -11.72 -9.91
C ALA A 101 -9.81 -10.68 -8.81
N TYR A 102 -10.60 -9.65 -9.08
CA TYR A 102 -11.01 -8.68 -8.08
C TYR A 102 -12.40 -8.14 -8.41
N HIS A 103 -13.08 -7.63 -7.40
CA HIS A 103 -14.39 -7.01 -7.54
C HIS A 103 -14.46 -5.76 -6.67
N TYR A 104 -14.87 -4.65 -7.28
CA TYR A 104 -15.19 -3.41 -6.61
C TYR A 104 -16.49 -2.89 -7.19
N ASP A 105 -17.45 -2.60 -6.32
CA ASP A 105 -18.76 -2.08 -6.69
C ASP A 105 -19.26 -1.20 -5.55
N ALA A 106 -19.35 0.10 -5.82
CA ALA A 106 -19.87 1.09 -4.87
C ALA A 106 -21.31 1.52 -5.19
N GLU A 107 -21.94 0.89 -6.18
CA GLU A 107 -23.25 1.29 -6.71
C GLU A 107 -24.34 0.28 -6.37
N SER A 108 -24.08 -1.02 -6.54
CA SER A 108 -25.08 -2.06 -6.26
C SER A 108 -25.00 -2.58 -4.83
N MET A 109 -26.04 -3.31 -4.40
CA MET A 109 -26.07 -4.02 -3.10
C MET A 109 -25.83 -5.53 -3.25
N ASN A 110 -25.42 -5.98 -4.44
CA ASN A 110 -25.31 -7.41 -4.74
C ASN A 110 -24.01 -7.99 -4.19
N GLY A 111 -24.08 -9.23 -3.70
CA GLY A 111 -22.88 -10.03 -3.46
C GLY A 111 -22.21 -10.45 -4.78
N HIS A 112 -20.95 -10.84 -4.70
CA HIS A 112 -20.17 -11.30 -5.84
C HIS A 112 -19.30 -12.51 -5.48
N LEU A 113 -19.22 -13.50 -6.37
CA LEU A 113 -18.35 -14.67 -6.22
C LEU A 113 -17.19 -14.55 -7.22
N LEU A 114 -15.96 -14.64 -6.72
CA LEU A 114 -14.76 -14.67 -7.54
C LEU A 114 -14.14 -16.07 -7.52
N VAL A 115 -13.72 -16.55 -8.68
CA VAL A 115 -13.02 -17.83 -8.85
C VAL A 115 -11.84 -17.61 -9.78
N ALA A 116 -10.66 -18.09 -9.39
CA ALA A 116 -9.46 -18.07 -10.20
C ALA A 116 -8.55 -19.24 -9.83
N GLU A 117 -7.74 -19.68 -10.79
CA GLU A 117 -6.67 -20.66 -10.55
C GLU A 117 -5.39 -19.95 -10.11
N ILE A 118 -4.77 -20.44 -9.04
CA ILE A 118 -3.50 -19.92 -8.50
C ILE A 118 -2.56 -21.06 -8.17
N TYR A 119 -1.27 -20.76 -8.15
CA TYR A 119 -0.25 -21.73 -7.76
C TYR A 119 -0.27 -21.99 -6.26
N SER A 120 -0.21 -23.26 -5.88
CA SER A 120 -0.14 -23.72 -4.49
C SER A 120 1.09 -23.20 -3.73
N HIS A 121 2.23 -23.14 -4.42
CA HIS A 121 3.52 -22.73 -3.86
C HIS A 121 4.13 -21.61 -4.72
N PRO A 122 3.73 -20.35 -4.49
CA PRO A 122 4.23 -19.23 -5.30
C PRO A 122 5.74 -19.03 -5.18
N SER A 123 6.35 -19.49 -4.08
CA SER A 123 7.81 -19.50 -3.87
C SER A 123 8.55 -20.44 -4.82
N HIS A 124 7.88 -21.44 -5.41
CA HIS A 124 8.46 -22.44 -6.32
C HIS A 124 8.25 -22.08 -7.80
N PHE A 125 7.95 -20.81 -8.10
CA PHE A 125 7.79 -20.33 -9.47
C PHE A 125 9.09 -20.58 -10.28
N PRO A 126 9.01 -21.11 -11.51
CA PRO A 126 10.19 -21.50 -12.30
C PRO A 126 11.13 -20.32 -12.61
N THR A 127 10.63 -19.10 -12.52
CA THR A 127 11.43 -17.87 -12.45
C THR A 127 11.39 -17.31 -11.03
N PRO A 128 12.51 -17.35 -10.28
CA PRO A 128 12.60 -16.70 -8.98
C PRO A 128 12.28 -15.22 -9.14
N LEU A 129 11.30 -14.71 -8.38
CA LEU A 129 11.12 -13.28 -8.33
C LEU A 129 12.36 -12.67 -7.64
N PRO A 130 13.01 -11.66 -8.23
CA PRO A 130 14.26 -11.12 -7.70
C PRO A 130 14.04 -10.58 -6.29
N THR A 131 14.99 -10.82 -5.38
CA THR A 131 14.99 -10.14 -4.08
C THR A 131 15.04 -8.63 -4.33
N VAL A 132 14.02 -7.91 -3.87
CA VAL A 132 13.92 -6.46 -4.09
C VAL A 132 14.56 -5.79 -2.88
N ASN A 133 15.65 -5.05 -3.12
CA ASN A 133 16.14 -4.07 -2.18
C ASN A 133 15.51 -2.73 -2.54
N TRP A 134 14.51 -2.32 -1.76
CA TRP A 134 13.67 -1.15 -2.05
C TRP A 134 14.44 0.17 -2.06
N SER A 135 15.55 0.27 -1.33
CA SER A 135 16.36 1.49 -1.23
C SER A 135 17.58 1.48 -2.16
N LEU A 136 17.94 0.35 -2.77
CA LEU A 136 19.18 0.22 -3.53
C LEU A 136 19.27 1.26 -4.66
N TYR A 137 18.28 1.31 -5.54
CA TYR A 137 18.27 2.28 -6.63
C TYR A 137 18.28 3.71 -6.10
N ALA A 138 17.35 4.04 -5.19
CA ALA A 138 17.17 5.37 -4.63
C ALA A 138 18.40 5.92 -3.90
N THR A 139 19.18 5.06 -3.25
CA THR A 139 20.41 5.48 -2.56
C THR A 139 21.63 5.62 -3.49
N THR A 140 21.57 5.07 -4.69
CA THR A 140 22.66 5.12 -5.68
C THR A 140 22.55 6.27 -6.67
N VAL A 141 21.34 6.76 -6.91
CA VAL A 141 21.12 7.91 -7.79
C VAL A 141 21.43 9.20 -7.05
N GLU A 142 22.13 10.12 -7.72
CA GLU A 142 22.15 11.51 -7.25
C GLU A 142 20.71 12.04 -7.31
N GLY A 143 20.29 12.75 -6.25
CA GLY A 143 18.97 13.35 -6.21
C GLY A 143 18.74 14.21 -7.46
N PHE A 144 17.55 14.08 -8.06
CA PHE A 144 17.13 14.99 -9.10
C PHE A 144 16.92 16.40 -8.53
N HIS A 145 16.67 17.39 -9.39
CA HIS A 145 16.36 18.73 -8.92
C HIS A 145 15.17 18.75 -7.94
N GLU A 146 15.28 19.61 -6.93
CA GLU A 146 14.24 19.88 -5.95
C GLU A 146 13.45 21.10 -6.39
N ASP A 147 12.16 20.91 -6.64
CA ASP A 147 11.21 21.97 -6.95
C ASP A 147 10.56 22.50 -5.66
N PRO A 148 9.94 23.70 -5.68
CA PRO A 148 9.29 24.27 -4.50
C PRO A 148 8.26 23.32 -3.88
N THR A 149 8.42 23.06 -2.59
CA THR A 149 7.55 22.14 -1.84
C THR A 149 6.49 22.87 -1.02
N PHE A 150 5.40 22.17 -0.70
CA PHE A 150 4.36 22.62 0.23
C PHE A 150 3.88 21.45 1.10
N SER A 151 3.23 21.78 2.22
CA SER A 151 2.60 20.79 3.11
C SER A 151 1.20 20.45 2.59
N GLY A 152 0.83 19.16 2.64
CA GLY A 152 -0.51 18.69 2.32
C GLY A 152 -0.89 17.50 3.17
N PHE A 153 -2.15 17.48 3.64
CA PHE A 153 -2.65 16.41 4.49
C PHE A 153 -3.21 15.27 3.66
N ILE A 154 -2.69 14.07 3.88
CA ILE A 154 -3.20 12.84 3.28
C ILE A 154 -3.55 11.88 4.41
N PHE A 155 -4.84 11.57 4.55
CA PHE A 155 -5.35 10.74 5.64
C PHE A 155 -4.81 11.16 7.02
N HIS A 156 -4.91 12.46 7.34
CA HIS A 156 -4.45 13.08 8.58
C HIS A 156 -2.93 13.18 8.78
N ASP A 157 -2.13 12.67 7.85
CA ASP A 157 -0.68 12.77 7.90
C ASP A 157 -0.18 13.96 7.07
N ASP A 158 0.80 14.70 7.60
CA ASP A 158 1.37 15.90 6.96
C ASP A 158 2.53 15.52 6.01
N PHE A 159 2.23 15.48 4.72
CA PHE A 159 3.19 15.15 3.67
C PHE A 159 3.93 16.39 3.17
N THR A 160 5.19 16.20 2.77
CA THR A 160 5.91 17.18 1.95
C THR A 160 5.64 16.87 0.48
N LEU A 161 5.01 17.82 -0.23
CA LEU A 161 4.52 17.67 -1.59
C LEU A 161 5.22 18.62 -2.57
N CYS A 162 5.33 18.18 -3.83
CA CYS A 162 5.87 18.95 -4.94
C CYS A 162 5.01 18.75 -6.20
N THR A 163 4.72 19.80 -6.95
CA THR A 163 3.84 19.74 -8.13
C THR A 163 4.54 19.20 -9.38
N LEU A 164 3.83 18.40 -10.18
CA LEU A 164 4.27 18.02 -11.53
C LEU A 164 3.90 19.12 -12.54
N GLY A 165 4.83 20.05 -12.75
CA GLY A 165 4.64 21.21 -13.61
C GLY A 165 4.75 20.93 -15.12
N LYS A 166 5.56 19.94 -15.51
CA LYS A 166 5.94 19.67 -16.91
C LYS A 166 5.30 18.37 -17.43
N GLU A 167 5.25 18.17 -18.75
CA GLU A 167 4.80 16.91 -19.37
C GLU A 167 5.75 15.74 -19.09
N ALA A 168 7.05 16.00 -18.97
CA ALA A 168 8.04 15.00 -18.57
C ALA A 168 9.10 15.65 -17.68
N ASP A 169 9.47 14.97 -16.61
CA ASP A 169 10.48 15.47 -15.68
C ASP A 169 11.08 14.38 -14.78
N ASN A 170 12.12 14.75 -14.05
CA ASN A 170 12.70 13.97 -12.96
C ASN A 170 12.71 14.80 -11.68
N LEU A 171 11.97 14.40 -10.66
CA LEU A 171 11.75 15.16 -9.43
C LEU A 171 12.21 14.39 -8.20
N THR A 172 12.72 15.10 -7.20
CA THR A 172 12.96 14.55 -5.86
C THR A 172 12.21 15.37 -4.81
N VAL A 173 11.58 14.68 -3.86
CA VAL A 173 11.04 15.30 -2.64
C VAL A 173 11.45 14.46 -1.44
N CYS A 174 11.86 15.12 -0.37
CA CYS A 174 12.31 14.45 0.84
C CYS A 174 11.51 14.91 2.06
N GLN A 175 11.27 13.98 2.98
CA GLN A 175 10.78 14.28 4.32
C GLN A 175 11.57 13.42 5.33
N LYS A 176 12.23 14.08 6.29
CA LYS A 176 13.12 13.45 7.28
C LYS A 176 14.15 12.51 6.62
N SER A 177 14.04 11.19 6.82
CA SER A 177 15.00 10.20 6.30
C SER A 177 14.60 9.62 4.94
N LEU A 178 13.38 9.91 4.47
CA LEU A 178 12.86 9.41 3.21
C LEU A 178 13.02 10.46 2.11
N CYS A 179 13.74 10.11 1.05
CA CYS A 179 13.73 10.82 -0.23
C CYS A 179 13.03 9.96 -1.28
N CYS A 180 12.13 10.58 -2.02
CA CYS A 180 11.30 9.96 -3.06
C CYS A 180 11.69 10.53 -4.42
N HIS A 181 12.04 9.66 -5.36
CA HIS A 181 12.49 10.03 -6.70
C HIS A 181 11.47 9.56 -7.73
N LEU A 182 11.02 10.49 -8.58
CA LEU A 182 10.08 10.23 -9.66
C LEU A 182 10.69 10.65 -10.99
N SER A 183 10.72 9.73 -11.95
CA SER A 183 10.89 10.04 -13.37
C SER A 183 9.58 9.78 -14.08
N TYR A 184 9.07 10.71 -14.90
CA TYR A 184 7.77 10.53 -15.56
C TYR A 184 7.68 11.19 -16.94
N ARG A 185 6.71 10.72 -17.72
CA ARG A 185 6.11 11.40 -18.87
C ARG A 185 4.61 11.19 -18.87
N MET A 186 3.86 12.27 -18.97
CA MET A 186 2.41 12.28 -18.90
C MET A 186 1.79 13.08 -20.04
N MET A 187 0.66 12.57 -20.53
CA MET A 187 -0.28 13.31 -21.35
C MET A 187 -1.24 14.05 -20.41
N LYS A 188 -0.83 15.24 -19.99
CA LYS A 188 -1.57 16.06 -19.03
C LYS A 188 -2.88 16.57 -19.65
N GLN A 189 -3.98 16.38 -18.95
CA GLN A 189 -5.26 17.00 -19.30
C GLN A 189 -5.44 18.32 -18.57
N GLU A 190 -6.10 19.29 -19.21
CA GLU A 190 -6.45 20.56 -18.57
C GLU A 190 -7.35 20.33 -17.35
N GLY A 191 -7.11 21.13 -16.30
CA GLY A 191 -7.89 21.06 -15.06
C GLY A 191 -7.50 19.91 -14.12
N GLU A 192 -6.40 19.19 -14.38
CA GLU A 192 -5.83 18.22 -13.45
C GLU A 192 -4.46 18.62 -12.93
N LEU A 193 -4.28 18.46 -11.62
CA LEU A 193 -3.04 18.69 -10.90
C LEU A 193 -2.54 17.38 -10.30
N TYR A 194 -1.24 17.14 -10.43
CA TYR A 194 -0.56 15.97 -9.88
C TYR A 194 0.62 16.42 -9.01
N VAL A 195 0.91 15.65 -7.98
CA VAL A 195 2.02 15.90 -7.04
C VAL A 195 2.81 14.64 -6.76
N LEU A 196 4.10 14.82 -6.52
CA LEU A 196 4.98 13.88 -5.86
C LEU A 196 5.00 14.22 -4.36
N GLY A 197 4.98 13.22 -3.49
CA GLY A 197 5.00 13.42 -2.04
C GLY A 197 5.86 12.42 -1.30
N ALA A 198 6.38 12.86 -0.15
CA ALA A 198 7.09 12.04 0.82
C ALA A 198 6.46 12.19 2.21
N PHE A 199 6.30 11.08 2.91
CA PHE A 199 5.98 11.04 4.34
C PHE A 199 6.91 10.09 5.08
N ASP A 200 7.39 10.50 6.25
CA ASP A 200 8.21 9.70 7.17
C ASP A 200 7.80 10.03 8.61
N GLY A 201 6.89 9.26 9.20
CA GLY A 201 6.25 9.66 10.46
C GLY A 201 5.35 8.62 11.11
N LEU A 202 4.91 8.93 12.33
CA LEU A 202 3.92 8.14 13.07
C LEU A 202 2.52 8.61 12.68
N HIS A 203 1.71 7.70 12.16
CA HIS A 203 0.27 7.88 12.03
C HIS A 203 -0.40 7.59 13.38
N GLU A 204 -1.37 8.41 13.79
CA GLU A 204 -2.01 8.32 15.12
C GLU A 204 -3.55 8.27 15.09
N VAL A 205 -4.18 8.60 13.97
CA VAL A 205 -5.64 8.66 13.85
C VAL A 205 -6.18 7.26 13.55
N GLU A 206 -7.20 6.79 14.27
CA GLU A 206 -7.79 5.45 14.05
C GLU A 206 -6.79 4.26 14.17
N GLY A 207 -5.60 4.50 14.71
CA GLY A 207 -4.55 3.51 14.93
C GLY A 207 -3.18 4.18 15.05
N GLN A 208 -2.23 3.48 15.66
CA GLN A 208 -0.85 3.94 15.78
C GLN A 208 0.09 3.03 15.01
N TYR A 209 0.74 3.54 13.97
CA TYR A 209 1.72 2.81 13.18
C TYR A 209 2.62 3.78 12.41
N TYR A 210 3.89 3.43 12.27
CA TYR A 210 4.86 4.29 11.62
C TYR A 210 4.91 4.00 10.12
N LEU A 211 4.93 5.06 9.31
CA LEU A 211 4.86 4.99 7.87
C LEU A 211 6.04 5.70 7.22
N GLN A 212 6.51 5.11 6.11
CA GLN A 212 7.27 5.80 5.08
C GLN A 212 6.53 5.66 3.77
N ILE A 213 6.18 6.75 3.12
CA ILE A 213 5.37 6.74 1.91
C ILE A 213 5.99 7.66 0.88
N CYS A 214 6.33 7.10 -0.29
CA CYS A 214 6.47 7.89 -1.51
C CYS A 214 5.17 7.81 -2.29
N THR A 215 4.69 8.95 -2.77
CA THR A 215 3.43 9.04 -3.54
C THR A 215 3.59 9.83 -4.82
N LEU A 216 3.03 9.31 -5.90
CA LEU A 216 2.51 10.14 -7.00
C LEU A 216 0.98 10.12 -6.92
N LEU A 217 0.33 11.28 -6.83
CA LEU A 217 -1.13 11.38 -6.76
C LEU A 217 -1.75 12.54 -7.55
N LYS A 218 -3.03 12.38 -7.88
CA LYS A 218 -3.90 13.44 -8.41
C LYS A 218 -4.53 14.23 -7.27
N CYS A 219 -4.53 15.55 -7.35
CA CYS A 219 -5.25 16.40 -6.39
C CYS A 219 -6.75 16.47 -6.72
N GLY A 220 -7.58 16.81 -5.72
CA GLY A 220 -9.04 16.93 -5.89
C GLY A 220 -9.47 18.02 -6.88
N SER A 221 -8.63 19.03 -7.04
CA SER A 221 -8.83 20.17 -7.93
C SER A 221 -7.48 20.77 -8.35
N MET A 222 -7.50 21.94 -8.99
CA MET A 222 -6.29 22.71 -9.28
C MET A 222 -5.72 23.44 -8.04
N ASP A 223 -6.41 23.42 -6.91
CA ASP A 223 -5.91 23.96 -5.64
C ASP A 223 -4.96 22.97 -4.95
N LEU A 224 -3.78 23.44 -4.55
CA LEU A 224 -2.76 22.67 -3.82
C LEU A 224 -3.30 22.09 -2.51
N GLN A 225 -4.23 22.78 -1.85
CA GLN A 225 -4.84 22.30 -0.60
C GLN A 225 -5.77 21.10 -0.80
N SER A 226 -6.14 20.79 -2.04
CA SER A 226 -6.95 19.62 -2.37
C SER A 226 -6.12 18.35 -2.60
N CYS A 227 -4.79 18.44 -2.61
CA CYS A 227 -3.90 17.30 -2.73
C CYS A 227 -3.99 16.42 -1.48
N GLY A 228 -4.36 15.15 -1.64
CA GLY A 228 -4.65 14.24 -0.53
C GLY A 228 -6.15 13.99 -0.27
N GLN A 229 -7.03 14.79 -0.86
CA GLN A 229 -8.47 14.54 -0.84
C GLN A 229 -8.83 13.33 -1.71
N THR A 230 -9.98 12.71 -1.41
CA THR A 230 -10.49 11.56 -2.16
C THR A 230 -10.78 11.91 -3.63
N THR A 231 -10.11 11.22 -4.55
CA THR A 231 -10.35 11.33 -6.01
C THR A 231 -10.65 9.96 -6.61
N LYS A 232 -11.80 9.81 -7.27
CA LYS A 232 -12.21 8.55 -7.90
C LYS A 232 -11.91 8.49 -9.41
N THR A 233 -11.73 9.63 -10.04
CA THR A 233 -11.58 9.74 -11.49
C THR A 233 -10.40 10.63 -11.86
N ALA A 234 -9.75 10.27 -12.96
CA ALA A 234 -8.72 11.03 -13.65
C ALA A 234 -8.88 10.88 -15.16
N LYS A 235 -8.38 11.88 -15.90
CA LYS A 235 -8.35 11.92 -17.36
C LYS A 235 -6.93 11.88 -17.93
N SER A 236 -5.94 12.36 -17.19
CA SER A 236 -4.54 12.31 -17.61
C SER A 236 -4.03 10.86 -17.66
N SER A 237 -3.03 10.63 -18.48
CA SER A 237 -2.38 9.33 -18.62
C SER A 237 -0.86 9.47 -18.62
N PHE A 238 -0.16 8.40 -18.29
CA PHE A 238 1.29 8.42 -18.12
C PHE A 238 1.96 7.47 -19.11
N ASP A 239 2.59 8.02 -20.14
CA ASP A 239 3.41 7.26 -21.07
C ASP A 239 4.51 6.48 -20.37
N PHE A 240 5.11 7.02 -19.31
CA PHE A 240 5.97 6.25 -18.41
C PHE A 240 6.06 6.89 -17.04
N TYR A 241 6.44 6.09 -16.06
CA TYR A 241 6.84 6.56 -14.74
C TYR A 241 7.81 5.57 -14.09
N SER A 242 8.61 6.06 -13.15
CA SER A 242 9.45 5.27 -12.25
C SER A 242 9.49 5.98 -10.92
N LEU A 243 8.90 5.38 -9.88
CA LEU A 243 8.95 5.88 -8.51
C LEU A 243 9.88 4.99 -7.69
N SER A 244 10.69 5.60 -6.83
CA SER A 244 11.57 4.91 -5.89
C SER A 244 11.76 5.75 -4.63
N GLY A 245 12.24 5.16 -3.55
CA GLY A 245 12.54 5.91 -2.34
C GLY A 245 13.59 5.25 -1.45
N THR A 246 14.22 6.05 -0.59
CA THR A 246 15.26 5.61 0.35
C THR A 246 14.67 4.91 1.58
N PHE A 247 13.79 3.93 1.37
CA PHE A 247 13.05 3.25 2.43
C PHE A 247 13.98 2.60 3.46
N GLY A 248 13.69 2.83 4.75
CA GLY A 248 14.40 2.23 5.88
C GLY A 248 13.89 0.84 6.28
N THR A 249 13.17 0.15 5.39
CA THR A 249 12.53 -1.15 5.64
C THR A 249 12.66 -2.08 4.44
N ASN A 250 12.39 -3.36 4.66
CA ASN A 250 12.15 -4.33 3.58
C ASN A 250 10.65 -4.59 3.31
N TYR A 251 9.76 -4.09 4.16
CA TYR A 251 8.31 -4.26 4.04
C TYR A 251 7.67 -3.07 3.33
N VAL A 252 7.70 -3.12 2.01
CA VAL A 252 7.16 -2.09 1.13
C VAL A 252 6.09 -2.69 0.23
N PHE A 253 4.92 -2.06 0.20
CA PHE A 253 3.77 -2.54 -0.56
C PHE A 253 3.52 -1.63 -1.76
N PRO A 254 3.79 -2.09 -3.00
CA PRO A 254 3.61 -1.31 -4.23
C PRO A 254 2.14 -1.23 -4.64
N GLU A 255 1.55 -0.05 -4.50
CA GLU A 255 0.17 0.22 -4.88
C GLU A 255 0.10 0.84 -6.28
N VAL A 256 -0.94 0.51 -7.05
CA VAL A 256 -1.28 1.20 -8.30
C VAL A 256 -2.80 1.14 -8.49
N LEU A 257 -3.46 2.29 -8.49
CA LEU A 257 -4.92 2.37 -8.64
C LEU A 257 -5.34 3.34 -9.75
N PHE A 258 -6.05 2.82 -10.74
CA PHE A 258 -6.50 3.55 -11.93
C PHE A 258 -7.83 4.27 -11.71
N SER A 259 -8.13 5.21 -12.62
CA SER A 259 -9.41 5.93 -12.69
C SER A 259 -10.59 4.95 -12.69
N GLY A 260 -11.59 5.24 -11.84
CA GLY A 260 -12.73 4.35 -11.59
C GLY A 260 -12.46 3.25 -10.56
N ILE A 261 -11.39 3.38 -9.75
CA ILE A 261 -11.02 2.41 -8.70
C ILE A 261 -10.80 1.02 -9.31
N ARG A 262 -9.83 0.95 -10.22
CA ARG A 262 -9.48 -0.28 -10.95
C ARG A 262 -8.02 -0.65 -10.71
N LEU A 263 -7.76 -1.94 -10.55
CA LEU A 263 -6.39 -2.45 -10.59
C LEU A 263 -5.92 -2.60 -12.03
N ALA A 264 -4.61 -2.76 -12.21
CA ALA A 264 -3.98 -2.95 -13.51
C ALA A 264 -3.13 -4.24 -13.55
N PRO A 265 -3.80 -5.40 -13.53
CA PRO A 265 -3.10 -6.69 -13.52
C PRO A 265 -2.20 -6.83 -14.75
N GLY A 266 -0.93 -7.14 -14.54
CA GLY A 266 0.05 -7.40 -15.61
C GLY A 266 0.62 -6.16 -16.31
N LEU A 267 0.23 -4.94 -15.91
CA LEU A 267 0.73 -3.69 -16.49
C LEU A 267 1.91 -3.09 -15.72
N PHE A 268 2.30 -3.68 -14.60
CA PHE A 268 3.49 -3.28 -13.86
C PHE A 268 4.27 -4.51 -13.38
N GLN A 269 5.60 -4.35 -13.33
CA GLN A 269 6.52 -5.35 -12.82
C GLN A 269 7.48 -4.67 -11.86
N LEU A 270 7.73 -5.30 -10.71
CA LEU A 270 8.77 -4.86 -9.78
C LEU A 270 10.14 -5.15 -10.39
N PHE A 271 10.80 -4.11 -10.89
CA PHE A 271 12.18 -4.17 -11.36
C PHE A 271 13.08 -3.29 -10.48
N CYS A 272 14.38 -3.61 -10.44
CA CYS A 272 15.42 -2.69 -9.95
C CYS A 272 15.52 -1.37 -10.74
N SER A 273 14.73 -1.22 -11.82
CA SER A 273 14.59 -0.01 -12.64
C SER A 273 13.27 -0.10 -13.42
N LEU A 274 12.31 0.80 -13.17
CA LEU A 274 11.00 0.79 -13.87
C LEU A 274 11.12 1.48 -15.23
N ASN A 275 10.83 0.74 -16.31
CA ASN A 275 10.47 1.27 -17.62
C ASN A 275 9.09 0.71 -17.97
N LEU A 276 8.03 1.51 -17.85
CA LEU A 276 6.66 1.10 -18.20
C LEU A 276 6.08 2.04 -19.25
N LYS A 277 5.35 1.49 -20.24
CA LYS A 277 4.48 2.24 -21.15
C LYS A 277 3.04 1.87 -20.89
N VAL A 278 2.20 2.78 -20.35
CA VAL A 278 0.82 2.42 -19.97
C VAL A 278 -0.17 3.59 -20.18
N PRO A 279 -1.13 3.49 -21.13
CA PRO A 279 -2.18 4.49 -21.27
C PRO A 279 -3.20 4.43 -20.11
N ASP A 280 -3.79 5.59 -19.79
CA ASP A 280 -4.91 5.82 -18.86
C ASP A 280 -4.67 5.65 -17.35
N LEU A 281 -3.65 6.33 -16.84
CA LEU A 281 -3.23 6.25 -15.44
C LEU A 281 -3.71 7.39 -14.56
N MET A 282 -4.57 7.05 -13.60
CA MET A 282 -4.48 7.66 -12.28
C MET A 282 -3.39 6.89 -11.53
N PHE A 283 -2.39 7.57 -11.00
CA PHE A 283 -1.47 6.94 -10.06
C PHE A 283 -1.87 7.30 -8.65
N TYR A 284 -1.86 6.26 -7.85
CA TYR A 284 -1.45 6.24 -6.47
C TYR A 284 -0.33 5.20 -6.47
N ILE A 285 0.90 5.58 -6.86
CA ILE A 285 2.05 4.69 -6.63
C ILE A 285 2.49 4.97 -5.24
N HIS A 286 2.11 4.08 -4.36
CA HIS A 286 2.55 4.13 -2.99
C HIS A 286 3.45 2.96 -2.75
N PHE A 287 4.52 3.28 -2.08
CA PHE A 287 5.24 2.31 -1.31
C PHE A 287 4.81 2.59 0.12
N LYS A 288 3.75 1.93 0.57
CA LYS A 288 3.39 2.00 1.98
C LYS A 288 4.37 1.13 2.73
N ASN A 289 5.30 1.77 3.44
CA ASN A 289 6.06 1.12 4.49
C ASN A 289 5.17 1.10 5.72
N LEU A 290 5.02 -0.08 6.30
CA LEU A 290 4.72 -0.17 7.71
C LEU A 290 6.06 -0.42 8.37
N LYS A 291 6.59 0.56 9.11
CA LYS A 291 7.66 0.28 10.06
C LYS A 291 6.96 -0.43 11.20
N ILE A 292 6.76 -1.70 10.92
CA ILE A 292 6.01 -2.62 11.72
C ILE A 292 6.55 -2.50 13.14
N LEU A 293 5.65 -2.28 14.11
CA LEU A 293 5.92 -1.93 15.50
C LEU A 293 6.73 -2.99 16.27
N TYR A 294 7.96 -3.27 15.86
CA TYR A 294 8.97 -3.96 16.66
C TYR A 294 9.50 -3.02 17.76
N GLU A 295 9.57 -1.72 17.47
CA GLU A 295 10.08 -0.72 18.41
C GLU A 295 9.11 -0.36 19.53
N TYR A 296 7.79 -0.42 19.31
CA TYR A 296 6.81 -0.14 20.37
C TYR A 296 6.72 -1.26 21.40
N GLN A 297 6.79 -2.53 20.97
CA GLN A 297 6.91 -3.66 21.90
C GLN A 297 8.22 -3.59 22.69
N ARG A 298 9.34 -3.15 22.08
CA ARG A 298 10.59 -2.88 22.80
C ARG A 298 10.47 -1.72 23.80
N TRP A 299 9.73 -0.66 23.45
CA TRP A 299 9.50 0.50 24.31
C TRP A 299 8.58 0.18 25.52
N CYS A 300 7.48 -0.54 25.31
CA CYS A 300 6.62 -1.02 26.40
C CYS A 300 7.31 -2.09 27.27
N SER A 301 8.31 -2.82 26.75
CA SER A 301 9.11 -3.76 27.57
C SER A 301 10.28 -3.09 28.32
N SER A 302 10.69 -1.87 27.94
CA SER A 302 11.73 -1.09 28.63
C SER A 302 11.23 -0.22 29.79
N GLY A 303 9.95 -0.30 30.18
CA GLY A 303 9.47 0.22 31.48
C GLY A 303 9.21 1.72 31.60
N SER A 304 9.05 2.47 30.50
CA SER A 304 8.59 3.87 30.54
C SER A 304 7.05 3.92 30.57
N ASP A 305 6.51 3.92 31.79
CA ASP A 305 5.16 3.51 32.18
C ASP A 305 4.04 4.57 31.98
N GLN A 306 4.05 5.34 30.88
CA GLN A 306 3.04 6.39 30.64
C GLN A 306 2.30 6.32 29.31
N PHE A 307 2.78 5.56 28.32
CA PHE A 307 2.20 5.54 26.97
C PHE A 307 1.42 4.25 26.61
N CYS A 308 1.53 3.15 27.38
CA CYS A 308 0.91 1.86 27.01
C CYS A 308 -0.59 1.75 27.40
N ARG A 309 -1.31 2.86 27.63
CA ARG A 309 -2.75 2.87 27.93
C ARG A 309 -3.53 3.57 26.82
N THR A 310 -4.02 2.79 25.85
CA THR A 310 -5.41 2.77 25.32
C THR A 310 -5.43 2.11 23.95
N GLY A 311 -5.91 0.86 23.90
CA GLY A 311 -6.17 0.10 22.68
C GLY A 311 -7.53 -0.60 22.72
N ARG A 312 -8.54 0.08 23.29
CA ARG A 312 -9.95 -0.27 23.14
C ARG A 312 -10.71 1.00 22.83
N GLY A 313 -10.74 1.38 21.57
CA GLY A 313 -11.85 2.17 21.06
C GLY A 313 -13.06 1.26 21.04
N ASN A 314 -14.03 1.51 21.92
CA ASN A 314 -15.38 0.98 21.72
C ASN A 314 -15.91 1.64 20.45
N PHE A 315 -16.26 0.85 19.45
CA PHE A 315 -17.18 1.29 18.40
C PHE A 315 -18.56 1.40 19.05
N GLU A 316 -19.01 2.63 19.30
CA GLU A 316 -20.43 3.00 19.42
C GLU A 316 -20.85 3.77 18.17
#